data_AF-A0A7Y3NV01-F1
#
_entry.id   AF-A0A7Y3NV01-F1
#
_cell.length_a   1.000
_cell.length_b   1.000
_cell.length_c   1.000
_cell.angle_alpha   90.00
_cell.angle_beta   90.00
_cell.angle_gamma   90.00
#
_symmetry.space_group_name_H-M   'P 1'
#
loop_
_entity.id
_entity.type
_entity.pdbx_description
1 polymer ?
#
loop_
_entity_poly.entity_id
_entity_poly.type
_entity_poly.pdbx_seq_one_letter_code
_entity_poly.pdbx_strand_id
1 'polypeptide(L)'
;RIALRRDAKNLYLAYKVHEPTVPMTNGGGDWQTLFISGDCVDLMLQTDPDAIAHRHRAGPGDERLLLSSFQGRPIAVLYQPVIPGAKGGVRLSTAHFDRITRLTSAQVVIRRNVAGGYYTLEAKVPLKALHLNVQPGVNLRGDVGVVYADQSGHSRALRLYYYNHDTQMVNDLPTEATLQPDQWGPIIMPLGSNLLKDGDFSRSLMPVHRGKKAAPGWSFGEQKETSATISTKMPFTGAQCLLLKARSGFLRVGQTVPVIPGHLYSLRYRARGEAFEAPHEDLGHPTTVLWAEIDWHVAPRGRTSIDYSGFVTSSEPKWKTFYNWRGFAVPSPYKAPAGATTATVVFGFKSHLKDHMARAYISDVEFVDVTAGAKRALDGPRDTDSGSRPR
;
A
#
# COMPACT_ATOMS: atom_id res chain seq x y z
N ARG A 1 0.83 -11.16 -11.46
CA ARG A 1 0.68 -10.88 -10.00
C ARG A 1 1.77 -9.91 -9.58
N ILE A 2 1.45 -8.95 -8.73
CA ILE A 2 2.37 -7.87 -8.32
C ILE A 2 2.24 -7.67 -6.81
N ALA A 3 3.35 -7.39 -6.14
CA ALA A 3 3.38 -6.97 -4.75
C ALA A 3 4.39 -5.82 -4.55
N LEU A 4 4.01 -4.85 -3.73
CA LEU A 4 4.84 -3.72 -3.31
C LEU A 4 4.93 -3.71 -1.78
N ARG A 5 6.15 -3.58 -1.25
CA ARG A 5 6.41 -3.35 0.18
C ARG A 5 7.55 -2.36 0.33
N ARG A 6 7.74 -1.81 1.51
CA ARG A 6 8.91 -0.97 1.80
C ARG A 6 9.42 -1.23 3.19
N ASP A 7 10.65 -0.84 3.43
CA ASP A 7 11.13 -0.51 4.77
C ASP A 7 11.35 1.01 4.87
N ALA A 8 12.16 1.46 5.84
CA ALA A 8 12.49 2.88 6.02
C ALA A 8 13.39 3.46 4.92
N LYS A 9 14.05 2.62 4.11
CA LYS A 9 15.08 3.01 3.13
C LYS A 9 14.81 2.49 1.73
N ASN A 10 14.12 1.37 1.58
CA ASN A 10 13.98 0.68 0.31
C ASN A 10 12.50 0.38 0.02
N LEU A 11 12.16 0.51 -1.25
CA LEU A 11 11.01 -0.11 -1.87
C LEU A 11 11.40 -1.51 -2.36
N TYR A 12 10.52 -2.47 -2.12
CA TYR A 12 10.60 -3.84 -2.60
C TYR A 12 9.47 -4.09 -3.59
N LEU A 13 9.82 -4.51 -4.80
CA LEU A 13 8.87 -4.89 -5.85
C LEU A 13 9.00 -6.38 -6.13
N ALA A 14 7.88 -7.06 -6.33
CA ALA A 14 7.85 -8.44 -6.78
C ALA A 14 6.77 -8.64 -7.86
N TYR A 15 7.18 -9.10 -9.02
CA TYR A 15 6.32 -9.43 -10.14
C TYR A 15 6.44 -10.92 -10.44
N LYS A 16 5.28 -11.57 -10.64
CA LYS A 16 5.19 -12.88 -11.31
C LYS A 16 4.31 -12.70 -12.53
N VAL A 17 4.92 -12.80 -13.70
CA VAL A 17 4.28 -12.51 -15.00
C VAL A 17 4.19 -13.80 -15.79
N HIS A 18 2.97 -14.14 -16.19
CA HIS A 18 2.75 -15.23 -17.13
C HIS A 18 3.05 -14.72 -18.53
N GLU A 19 3.90 -15.44 -19.24
CA GLU A 19 4.36 -15.14 -20.58
C GLU A 19 4.32 -16.44 -21.39
N PRO A 20 3.37 -16.60 -22.33
CA PRO A 20 3.26 -17.81 -23.14
C PRO A 20 4.41 -17.95 -24.15
N THR A 21 5.13 -16.87 -24.47
CA THR A 21 6.33 -16.89 -25.30
C THR A 21 7.59 -17.02 -24.43
N VAL A 22 8.77 -16.63 -24.93
CA VAL A 22 10.03 -16.71 -24.18
C VAL A 22 10.05 -15.62 -23.09
N PRO A 23 10.01 -15.98 -21.79
CA PRO A 23 9.82 -15.01 -20.71
C PRO A 23 10.98 -14.00 -20.55
N MET A 24 10.66 -12.73 -20.38
CA MET A 24 11.61 -11.63 -20.14
C MET A 24 12.62 -11.49 -21.28
N THR A 25 12.09 -11.30 -22.49
CA THR A 25 12.84 -11.05 -23.73
C THR A 25 12.74 -9.57 -24.10
N ASN A 26 13.89 -8.92 -24.22
CA ASN A 26 13.98 -7.54 -24.68
C ASN A 26 15.29 -7.34 -25.44
N GLY A 27 15.18 -7.21 -26.76
CA GLY A 27 16.28 -7.10 -27.72
C GLY A 27 16.66 -5.66 -28.06
N GLY A 28 16.13 -4.68 -27.33
CA GLY A 28 16.42 -3.26 -27.56
C GLY A 28 17.91 -2.93 -27.48
N GLY A 29 18.40 -2.18 -28.47
CA GLY A 29 19.77 -1.67 -28.49
C GLY A 29 19.99 -0.42 -27.61
N ASP A 30 18.92 0.31 -27.32
CA ASP A 30 18.93 1.49 -26.45
C ASP A 30 18.22 1.20 -25.13
N TRP A 31 18.95 1.38 -24.03
CA TRP A 31 18.46 1.19 -22.68
C TRP A 31 17.43 2.24 -22.27
N GLN A 32 17.39 3.40 -22.95
CA GLN A 32 16.43 4.48 -22.68
C GLN A 32 15.05 4.19 -23.27
N THR A 33 14.91 3.18 -24.12
CA THR A 33 13.67 2.91 -24.86
C THR A 33 13.21 1.47 -24.71
N LEU A 34 13.60 0.78 -23.63
CA LEU A 34 13.28 -0.64 -23.46
C LEU A 34 11.79 -0.95 -23.42
N PHE A 35 10.96 0.03 -23.05
CA PHE A 35 9.51 -0.10 -23.07
C PHE A 35 8.90 -0.22 -24.47
N ILE A 36 9.66 0.10 -25.53
CA ILE A 36 9.21 -0.11 -26.91
C ILE A 36 9.78 -1.37 -27.56
N SER A 37 10.79 -1.99 -26.95
CA SER A 37 11.57 -3.05 -27.59
C SER A 37 11.37 -4.44 -26.99
N GLY A 38 10.55 -4.59 -25.95
CA GLY A 38 10.20 -5.91 -25.43
C GLY A 38 9.74 -5.89 -23.98
N ASP A 39 9.93 -7.03 -23.31
CA ASP A 39 9.40 -7.27 -21.98
C ASP A 39 9.98 -6.29 -20.97
N CYS A 40 9.10 -5.68 -20.18
CA CYS A 40 9.48 -4.94 -18.99
C CYS A 40 8.34 -4.90 -17.98
N VAL A 41 8.67 -4.55 -16.75
CA VAL A 41 7.67 -4.20 -15.73
C VAL A 41 7.87 -2.75 -15.33
N ASP A 42 6.75 -2.08 -15.05
CA ASP A 42 6.71 -0.66 -14.74
C ASP A 42 6.11 -0.42 -13.36
N LEU A 43 6.63 0.61 -12.70
CA LEU A 43 6.04 1.31 -11.58
C LEU A 43 6.08 2.81 -11.87
N MET A 44 4.92 3.45 -11.94
CA MET A 44 4.78 4.90 -12.03
C MET A 44 4.32 5.44 -10.69
N LEU A 45 4.88 6.57 -10.24
CA LEU A 45 4.59 7.15 -8.94
C LEU A 45 4.51 8.68 -8.99
N GLN A 46 3.57 9.23 -8.24
CA GLN A 46 3.52 10.62 -7.83
C GLN A 46 4.29 10.78 -6.51
N THR A 47 5.56 11.17 -6.56
CA THR A 47 6.44 11.26 -5.37
C THR A 47 6.28 12.58 -4.61
N ASP A 48 5.74 13.61 -5.27
CA ASP A 48 5.34 14.87 -4.63
C ASP A 48 3.98 14.71 -3.92
N PRO A 49 3.93 14.81 -2.57
CA PRO A 49 2.68 14.66 -1.83
C PRO A 49 1.70 15.82 -2.04
N ASP A 50 2.17 16.98 -2.50
CA ASP A 50 1.38 18.19 -2.70
C ASP A 50 0.88 18.34 -4.15
N ALA A 51 1.30 17.44 -5.04
CA ALA A 51 0.87 17.49 -6.43
C ALA A 51 -0.65 17.32 -6.58
N ILE A 52 -1.24 18.16 -7.43
CA ILE A 52 -2.67 18.15 -7.74
C ILE A 52 -3.05 16.77 -8.30
N ALA A 53 -4.02 16.13 -7.64
CA ALA A 53 -4.52 14.83 -8.03
C ALA A 53 -5.31 14.91 -9.36
N HIS A 54 -5.30 13.81 -10.13
CA HIS A 54 -6.04 13.66 -11.40
C HIS A 54 -5.67 14.65 -12.53
N ARG A 55 -4.43 15.12 -12.56
CA ARG A 55 -3.94 15.98 -13.66
C ARG A 55 -3.56 15.16 -14.89
N HIS A 56 -3.89 15.67 -16.07
CA HIS A 56 -3.62 14.98 -17.35
C HIS A 56 -2.14 14.99 -17.78
N ARG A 57 -1.35 15.94 -17.28
CA ARG A 57 0.06 16.10 -17.65
C ARG A 57 0.96 15.78 -16.50
N ALA A 58 2.09 15.14 -16.80
CA ALA A 58 3.15 14.91 -15.84
C ALA A 58 3.72 16.24 -15.29
N GLY A 59 4.19 16.21 -14.05
CA GLY A 59 4.65 17.37 -13.29
C GLY A 59 5.78 16.98 -12.34
N PRO A 60 6.33 17.93 -11.56
CA PRO A 60 7.37 17.65 -10.59
C PRO A 60 6.98 16.48 -9.68
N GLY A 61 7.92 15.58 -9.45
CA GLY A 61 7.72 14.39 -8.62
C GLY A 61 7.04 13.21 -9.32
N ASP A 62 6.60 13.32 -10.56
CA ASP A 62 6.20 12.13 -11.32
C ASP A 62 7.41 11.37 -11.83
N GLU A 63 7.41 10.07 -11.59
CA GLU A 63 8.49 9.21 -12.04
C GLU A 63 7.96 7.90 -12.58
N ARG A 64 8.67 7.33 -13.57
CA ARG A 64 8.48 5.96 -14.05
C ARG A 64 9.76 5.18 -13.77
N LEU A 65 9.63 4.10 -13.02
CA LEU A 65 10.66 3.09 -12.84
C LEU A 65 10.34 1.90 -13.74
N LEU A 66 11.21 1.65 -14.71
CA LEU A 66 11.16 0.49 -15.59
C LEU A 66 12.22 -0.53 -15.17
N LEU A 67 11.84 -1.80 -15.09
CA LEU A 67 12.73 -2.92 -14.81
C LEU A 67 12.66 -3.94 -15.95
N SER A 68 13.81 -4.36 -16.47
CA SER A 68 13.89 -5.26 -17.62
C SER A 68 15.23 -6.02 -17.67
N SER A 69 15.49 -6.72 -18.77
CA SER A 69 16.77 -7.31 -19.15
C SER A 69 17.35 -6.51 -20.33
N PHE A 70 18.57 -6.00 -20.19
CA PHE A 70 19.31 -5.34 -21.26
C PHE A 70 20.63 -6.07 -21.47
N GLN A 71 20.88 -6.53 -22.70
CA GLN A 71 22.10 -7.30 -23.05
C GLN A 71 22.32 -8.49 -22.10
N GLY A 72 21.24 -9.22 -21.78
CA GLY A 72 21.26 -10.38 -20.90
C GLY A 72 21.40 -10.08 -19.40
N ARG A 73 21.45 -8.80 -18.98
CA ARG A 73 21.61 -8.40 -17.58
C ARG A 73 20.39 -7.63 -17.07
N PRO A 74 19.95 -7.83 -15.81
CA PRO A 74 18.90 -7.00 -15.21
C PRO A 74 19.26 -5.52 -15.22
N ILE A 75 18.28 -4.66 -15.49
CA ILE A 75 18.43 -3.20 -15.49
C ILE A 75 17.24 -2.52 -14.80
N ALA A 76 17.52 -1.39 -14.16
CA ALA A 76 16.52 -0.46 -13.66
C ALA A 76 16.73 0.92 -14.30
N VAL A 77 15.68 1.49 -14.87
CA VAL A 77 15.71 2.79 -15.56
C VAL A 77 14.65 3.70 -14.95
N LEU A 78 15.08 4.86 -14.48
CA LEU A 78 14.20 5.89 -13.94
C LEU A 78 14.02 7.00 -14.96
N TYR A 79 12.77 7.30 -15.28
CA TYR A 79 12.35 8.37 -16.17
C TYR A 79 11.70 9.47 -15.34
N GLN A 80 12.18 10.69 -15.50
CA GLN A 80 11.70 11.87 -14.78
C GLN A 80 11.29 12.92 -15.82
N PRO A 81 9.98 13.03 -16.15
CA PRO A 81 9.49 13.97 -17.16
C PRO A 81 9.76 15.43 -16.80
N VAL A 82 9.61 15.79 -15.52
CA VAL A 82 9.72 17.17 -15.05
C VAL A 82 10.56 17.24 -13.76
N ILE A 83 11.66 17.99 -13.82
CA ILE A 83 12.55 18.32 -12.71
C ILE A 83 12.69 19.85 -12.67
N PRO A 84 12.22 20.54 -11.62
CA PRO A 84 12.33 21.99 -11.52
C PRO A 84 13.76 22.50 -11.75
N GLY A 85 13.92 23.41 -12.71
CA GLY A 85 15.21 24.03 -13.04
C GLY A 85 16.17 23.14 -13.83
N ALA A 86 15.73 22.00 -14.37
CA ALA A 86 16.56 21.17 -15.23
C ALA A 86 17.05 21.94 -16.48
N LYS A 87 18.33 21.73 -16.80
CA LYS A 87 18.96 22.26 -18.01
C LYS A 87 19.21 21.09 -18.96
N GLY A 88 18.39 20.97 -20.00
CA GLY A 88 18.45 19.87 -20.97
C GLY A 88 17.33 18.84 -20.79
N GLY A 89 17.43 17.74 -21.52
CA GLY A 89 16.44 16.65 -21.50
C GLY A 89 16.68 15.65 -22.63
N VAL A 90 16.00 14.52 -22.55
CA VAL A 90 15.96 13.49 -23.59
C VAL A 90 14.63 13.61 -24.31
N ARG A 91 14.68 13.73 -25.64
CA ARG A 91 13.50 13.68 -26.51
C ARG A 91 13.39 12.29 -27.12
N LEU A 92 12.27 11.64 -26.87
CA LEU A 92 11.91 10.38 -27.51
C LEU A 92 10.72 10.67 -28.42
N SER A 93 11.00 11.03 -29.68
CA SER A 93 10.01 11.64 -30.58
C SER A 93 9.42 12.92 -29.98
N THR A 94 8.10 13.02 -29.81
CA THR A 94 7.43 14.17 -29.18
C THR A 94 7.36 14.09 -27.65
N ALA A 95 7.71 12.95 -27.04
CA ALA A 95 7.82 12.83 -25.59
C ALA A 95 9.12 13.46 -25.08
N HIS A 96 9.04 14.12 -23.92
CA HIS A 96 10.16 14.80 -23.29
C HIS A 96 10.38 14.29 -21.87
N PHE A 97 11.64 14.02 -21.53
CA PHE A 97 12.07 13.78 -20.16
C PHE A 97 13.21 14.70 -19.79
N ASP A 98 13.09 15.42 -18.69
CA ASP A 98 14.22 16.20 -18.14
C ASP A 98 15.40 15.29 -17.78
N ARG A 99 15.13 14.03 -17.38
CA ARG A 99 16.17 13.05 -17.08
C ARG A 99 15.72 11.60 -17.29
N ILE A 100 16.62 10.79 -17.85
CA ILE A 100 16.53 9.32 -17.87
C ILE A 100 17.83 8.78 -17.27
N THR A 101 17.73 7.95 -16.23
CA THR A 101 18.90 7.46 -15.47
C THR A 101 18.86 5.95 -15.29
N ARG A 102 20.00 5.28 -15.48
CA ARG A 102 20.18 3.90 -15.01
C ARG A 102 20.39 3.89 -13.50
N LEU A 103 19.49 3.27 -12.75
CA LEU A 103 19.60 3.17 -11.29
C LEU A 103 20.50 2.00 -10.88
N THR A 104 21.81 2.21 -10.86
CA THR A 104 22.78 1.19 -10.41
C THR A 104 22.65 0.84 -8.93
N SER A 105 22.01 1.70 -8.12
CA SER A 105 21.69 1.43 -6.72
C SER A 105 20.52 0.47 -6.53
N ALA A 106 19.74 0.19 -7.58
CA ALA A 106 18.69 -0.81 -7.53
C ALA A 106 19.28 -2.22 -7.68
N GLN A 107 18.84 -3.13 -6.83
CA GLN A 107 19.18 -4.55 -6.95
C GLN A 107 18.02 -5.26 -7.62
N VAL A 108 18.23 -5.84 -8.80
CA VAL A 108 17.18 -6.50 -9.59
C VAL A 108 17.57 -7.95 -9.84
N VAL A 109 16.66 -8.88 -9.53
CA VAL A 109 16.82 -10.30 -9.78
C VAL A 109 15.69 -10.76 -10.70
N ILE A 110 16.07 -11.45 -11.78
CA ILE A 110 15.15 -12.00 -12.77
C ILE A 110 15.33 -13.50 -12.80
N ARG A 111 14.23 -14.25 -12.69
CA ARG A 111 14.22 -15.72 -12.85
C ARG A 111 13.19 -16.09 -13.91
N ARG A 112 13.64 -16.76 -14.97
CA ARG A 112 12.78 -17.25 -16.06
C ARG A 112 12.39 -18.69 -15.77
N ASN A 113 11.12 -19.04 -15.98
CA ASN A 113 10.63 -20.41 -15.99
C ASN A 113 9.94 -20.67 -17.32
N VAL A 114 10.75 -21.06 -18.31
CA VAL A 114 10.29 -21.31 -19.68
C VAL A 114 9.26 -22.44 -19.71
N ALA A 115 9.54 -23.57 -19.05
CA ALA A 115 8.62 -24.70 -19.00
C ALA A 115 7.27 -24.37 -18.34
N GLY A 116 7.28 -23.44 -17.38
CA GLY A 116 6.08 -22.98 -16.68
C GLY A 116 5.37 -21.79 -17.35
N GLY A 117 5.93 -21.21 -18.42
CA GLY A 117 5.37 -20.02 -19.09
C GLY A 117 5.28 -18.79 -18.19
N TYR A 118 6.31 -18.52 -17.38
CA TYR A 118 6.35 -17.31 -16.54
C TYR A 118 7.78 -16.85 -16.23
N TYR A 119 7.91 -15.60 -15.78
CA TYR A 119 9.10 -15.10 -15.09
C TYR A 119 8.74 -14.47 -13.73
N THR A 120 9.72 -14.41 -12.85
CA THR A 120 9.66 -13.57 -11.65
C THR A 120 10.72 -12.48 -11.72
N LEU A 121 10.33 -11.26 -11.34
CA LEU A 121 11.22 -10.13 -11.19
C LEU A 121 11.06 -9.57 -9.78
N GLU A 122 12.15 -9.53 -9.03
CA GLU A 122 12.22 -8.95 -7.70
C GLU A 122 13.21 -7.80 -7.71
N ALA A 123 12.85 -6.68 -7.08
CA ALA A 123 13.73 -5.53 -7.00
C ALA A 123 13.72 -4.89 -5.61
N LYS A 124 14.91 -4.49 -5.15
CA LYS A 124 15.12 -3.61 -4.00
C LYS A 124 15.63 -2.28 -4.52
N VAL A 125 14.86 -1.22 -4.35
CA VAL A 125 15.15 0.12 -4.85
C VAL A 125 15.20 1.10 -3.69
N PRO A 126 16.32 1.82 -3.47
CA PRO A 126 16.37 2.83 -2.43
C PRO A 126 15.30 3.92 -2.65
N LEU A 127 14.50 4.23 -1.62
CA LEU A 127 13.46 5.27 -1.66
C LEU A 127 14.06 6.64 -2.02
N LYS A 128 15.28 6.93 -1.53
CA LYS A 128 16.02 8.15 -1.89
C LYS A 128 16.31 8.25 -3.39
N ALA A 129 16.56 7.13 -4.07
CA ALA A 129 16.80 7.12 -5.51
C ALA A 129 15.53 7.36 -6.33
N LEU A 130 14.37 7.16 -5.72
CA LEU A 130 13.03 7.44 -6.28
C LEU A 130 12.46 8.78 -5.78
N HIS A 131 13.26 9.60 -5.09
CA HIS A 131 12.82 10.86 -4.47
C HIS A 131 11.54 10.72 -3.61
N LEU A 132 11.30 9.51 -3.09
CA LEU A 132 10.03 9.14 -2.50
C LEU A 132 10.11 9.26 -0.98
N ASN A 133 9.34 10.20 -0.42
CA ASN A 133 9.20 10.37 1.01
C ASN A 133 7.85 9.82 1.50
N VAL A 134 7.84 8.58 1.98
CA VAL A 134 6.59 7.92 2.41
C VAL A 134 6.29 8.24 3.87
N GLN A 135 5.64 9.37 4.10
CA GLN A 135 5.13 9.76 5.41
C GLN A 135 3.78 9.09 5.72
N PRO A 136 3.50 8.79 7.00
CA PRO A 136 2.15 8.50 7.48
C PRO A 136 1.09 9.43 6.88
N GLY A 137 -0.01 8.88 6.37
CA GLY A 137 -1.14 9.67 5.86
C GLY A 137 -0.99 10.23 4.44
N VAL A 138 0.17 10.06 3.78
CA VAL A 138 0.31 10.45 2.36
C VAL A 138 -0.44 9.47 1.48
N ASN A 139 -1.40 10.00 0.69
CA ASN A 139 -2.10 9.24 -0.34
C ASN A 139 -1.25 9.17 -1.59
N LEU A 140 -0.36 8.18 -1.65
CA LEU A 140 0.47 7.96 -2.82
C LEU A 140 -0.39 7.52 -4.01
N ARG A 141 -0.10 8.08 -5.18
CA ARG A 141 -0.75 7.72 -6.44
C ARG A 141 0.26 7.19 -7.44
N GLY A 142 -0.21 6.36 -8.36
CA GLY A 142 0.63 5.75 -9.36
C GLY A 142 -0.07 4.63 -10.11
N ASP A 143 0.72 3.87 -10.85
CA ASP A 143 0.27 2.67 -11.55
C ASP A 143 1.39 1.63 -11.61
N VAL A 144 1.00 0.37 -11.81
CA VAL A 144 1.92 -0.74 -12.02
C VAL A 144 1.54 -1.44 -13.32
N GLY A 145 2.55 -1.83 -14.09
CA GLY A 145 2.29 -2.43 -15.39
C GLY A 145 3.31 -3.46 -15.82
N VAL A 146 2.95 -4.13 -16.91
CA VAL A 146 3.79 -5.07 -17.64
C VAL A 146 3.67 -4.72 -19.12
N VAL A 147 4.82 -4.63 -19.79
CA VAL A 147 4.89 -4.60 -21.25
C VAL A 147 5.34 -5.98 -21.71
N TYR A 148 4.63 -6.51 -22.69
CA TYR A 148 4.83 -7.81 -23.30
C TYR A 148 5.55 -7.62 -24.63
N ALA A 149 6.61 -8.38 -24.85
CA ALA A 149 7.28 -8.45 -26.14
C ALA A 149 6.41 -9.14 -27.21
N ASP A 150 6.70 -8.86 -28.47
CA ASP A 150 6.27 -9.72 -29.56
C ASP A 150 7.14 -10.99 -29.65
N GLN A 151 6.81 -11.88 -30.59
CA GLN A 151 7.57 -13.13 -30.79
C GLN A 151 9.04 -12.90 -31.17
N SER A 152 9.37 -11.74 -31.76
CA SER A 152 10.73 -11.42 -32.15
C SER A 152 11.58 -10.97 -30.96
N GLY A 153 10.94 -10.50 -29.88
CA GLY A 153 11.62 -9.90 -28.74
C GLY A 153 12.19 -8.52 -29.00
N HIS A 154 11.84 -7.87 -30.13
CA HIS A 154 12.37 -6.55 -30.54
C HIS A 154 11.28 -5.47 -30.65
N SER A 155 10.02 -5.82 -30.39
CA SER A 155 8.91 -4.87 -30.25
C SER A 155 8.01 -5.29 -29.09
N ARG A 156 7.06 -4.44 -28.72
CA ARG A 156 5.97 -4.78 -27.81
C ARG A 156 4.76 -5.31 -28.58
N ALA A 157 4.10 -6.30 -27.99
CA ALA A 157 2.80 -6.78 -28.44
C ALA A 157 1.64 -6.21 -27.60
N LEU A 158 1.87 -5.95 -26.30
CA LEU A 158 0.81 -5.55 -25.38
C LEU A 158 1.37 -4.76 -24.20
N ARG A 159 0.56 -3.83 -23.69
CA ARG A 159 0.77 -3.14 -22.41
C ARG A 159 -0.40 -3.46 -21.51
N LEU A 160 -0.13 -3.88 -20.28
CA LEU A 160 -1.16 -4.09 -19.26
C LEU A 160 -0.81 -3.28 -18.02
N TYR A 161 -1.71 -2.40 -17.60
CA TYR A 161 -1.59 -1.61 -16.39
C TYR A 161 -2.78 -1.87 -15.46
N TYR A 162 -2.59 -1.63 -14.17
CA TYR A 162 -3.61 -1.95 -13.18
C TYR A 162 -4.75 -0.93 -13.18
N TYR A 163 -4.44 0.36 -13.28
CA TYR A 163 -5.44 1.43 -13.29
C TYR A 163 -5.70 2.00 -14.68
N ASN A 164 -4.65 2.24 -15.46
CA ASN A 164 -4.80 2.73 -16.81
C ASN A 164 -5.26 1.58 -17.74
N HIS A 165 -6.48 1.66 -18.25
CA HIS A 165 -7.03 0.67 -19.18
C HIS A 165 -6.90 1.09 -20.65
N ASP A 166 -6.49 2.34 -20.93
CA ASP A 166 -6.32 2.89 -22.28
C ASP A 166 -4.95 2.48 -22.87
N THR A 167 -4.74 1.16 -22.95
CA THR A 167 -3.43 0.56 -23.24
C THR A 167 -3.38 -0.17 -24.58
N GLN A 168 -4.48 -0.16 -25.35
CA GLN A 168 -4.60 -0.80 -26.66
C GLN A 168 -3.73 -0.14 -27.73
N MET A 169 -3.26 1.09 -27.50
CA MET A 169 -2.35 1.77 -28.40
C MET A 169 -0.93 1.24 -28.21
N VAL A 170 -0.53 0.36 -29.11
CA VAL A 170 0.84 -0.12 -29.33
C VAL A 170 1.29 0.40 -30.69
N ASN A 171 2.48 1.00 -30.78
CA ASN A 171 3.07 1.73 -31.92
C ASN A 171 3.02 3.27 -31.88
N ASP A 172 2.62 3.88 -30.75
CA ASP A 172 2.73 5.34 -30.58
C ASP A 172 3.71 5.69 -29.45
N LEU A 173 4.99 5.84 -29.81
CA LEU A 173 6.09 6.12 -28.89
C LEU A 173 5.79 7.32 -27.95
N PRO A 174 5.28 8.47 -28.44
CA PRO A 174 4.83 9.58 -27.60
C PRO A 174 3.86 9.20 -26.49
N THR A 175 2.72 8.59 -26.84
CA THR A 175 1.70 8.18 -25.86
C THR A 175 2.25 7.12 -24.92
N GLU A 176 3.08 6.21 -25.44
CA GLU A 176 3.63 5.13 -24.65
C GLU A 176 4.68 5.58 -23.62
N ALA A 177 5.42 6.63 -23.95
CA ALA A 177 6.42 7.24 -23.07
C ALA A 177 5.77 8.19 -22.05
N THR A 178 4.67 8.86 -22.41
CA THR A 178 4.05 9.89 -21.60
C THR A 178 3.38 9.31 -20.35
N LEU A 179 3.63 9.93 -19.19
CA LEU A 179 2.95 9.60 -17.94
C LEU A 179 1.58 10.31 -17.94
N GLN A 180 0.53 9.57 -17.55
CA GLN A 180 -0.87 10.03 -17.51
C GLN A 180 -1.42 9.97 -16.07
N PRO A 181 -1.13 10.97 -15.22
CA PRO A 181 -1.47 10.93 -13.78
C PRO A 181 -2.98 10.93 -13.48
N ASP A 182 -3.81 11.32 -14.44
CA ASP A 182 -5.27 11.23 -14.38
C ASP A 182 -5.77 9.79 -14.36
N GLN A 183 -5.01 8.87 -14.96
CA GLN A 183 -5.27 7.43 -15.01
C GLN A 183 -4.67 6.66 -13.82
N TRP A 184 -3.96 7.33 -12.92
CA TRP A 184 -3.34 6.68 -11.77
C TRP A 184 -4.32 6.43 -10.64
N GLY A 185 -4.17 5.30 -9.96
CA GLY A 185 -4.91 4.97 -8.76
C GLY A 185 -4.06 5.08 -7.49
N PRO A 186 -4.63 4.72 -6.33
CA PRO A 186 -3.91 4.71 -5.07
C PRO A 186 -2.84 3.61 -5.05
N ILE A 187 -1.63 3.95 -4.60
CA ILE A 187 -0.53 3.01 -4.36
C ILE A 187 -0.35 2.82 -2.86
N ILE A 188 -0.21 1.56 -2.46
CA ILE A 188 -0.01 1.15 -1.08
C ILE A 188 1.33 0.42 -0.97
N MET A 189 2.18 0.87 -0.06
CA MET A 189 3.46 0.24 0.25
C MET A 189 3.60 0.05 1.77
N PRO A 190 3.23 -1.12 2.29
CA PRO A 190 3.30 -1.41 3.71
C PRO A 190 4.76 -1.39 4.20
N LEU A 191 4.98 -0.93 5.43
CA LEU A 191 6.29 -0.72 6.06
C LEU A 191 7.07 -2.01 6.44
N GLY A 192 6.51 -3.18 6.17
CA GLY A 192 7.11 -4.45 6.54
C GLY A 192 6.13 -5.61 6.42
N SER A 193 6.47 -6.73 7.04
CA SER A 193 5.59 -7.89 7.15
C SER A 193 4.41 -7.56 8.06
N ASN A 194 3.21 -7.76 7.55
CA ASN A 194 2.01 -7.63 8.36
C ASN A 194 2.01 -8.72 9.44
N LEU A 195 1.89 -8.33 10.70
CA LEU A 195 1.79 -9.27 11.82
C LEU A 195 0.43 -9.99 11.82
N LEU A 196 -0.59 -9.35 11.24
CA LEU A 196 -1.91 -9.92 11.05
C LEU A 196 -1.87 -10.93 9.89
N LYS A 197 -2.53 -12.07 10.10
CA LYS A 197 -2.86 -13.00 9.01
C LYS A 197 -4.14 -12.53 8.33
N ASP A 198 -4.19 -12.66 7.01
CA ASP A 198 -5.40 -12.40 6.22
C ASP A 198 -6.01 -11.00 6.49
N GLY A 199 -5.15 -9.97 6.57
CA GLY A 199 -5.58 -8.57 6.75
C GLY A 199 -6.37 -7.99 5.57
N ASP A 200 -6.36 -8.70 4.44
CA ASP A 200 -7.21 -8.47 3.27
C ASP A 200 -8.56 -9.20 3.33
N PHE A 201 -8.80 -9.95 4.42
CA PHE A 201 -9.98 -10.76 4.64
C PHE A 201 -10.27 -11.80 3.53
N SER A 202 -9.22 -12.32 2.89
CA SER A 202 -9.32 -13.38 1.87
C SER A 202 -9.72 -14.77 2.40
N ARG A 203 -9.88 -14.91 3.72
CA ARG A 203 -10.27 -16.15 4.41
C ARG A 203 -11.47 -15.93 5.33
N SER A 204 -12.19 -17.01 5.63
CA SER A 204 -13.38 -17.00 6.50
C SER A 204 -13.08 -16.52 7.93
N LEU A 205 -14.05 -15.81 8.52
CA LEU A 205 -14.02 -15.42 9.93
C LEU A 205 -14.26 -16.62 10.85
N MET A 206 -13.64 -16.60 12.03
CA MET A 206 -13.75 -17.68 13.01
C MET A 206 -14.66 -17.26 14.18
N PRO A 207 -15.81 -17.91 14.40
CA PRO A 207 -16.68 -17.58 15.53
C PRO A 207 -16.02 -17.93 16.87
N VAL A 208 -16.02 -17.02 17.84
CA VAL A 208 -15.50 -17.29 19.19
C VAL A 208 -16.53 -18.12 19.96
N HIS A 209 -16.21 -19.38 20.22
CA HIS A 209 -17.03 -20.25 21.07
C HIS A 209 -16.52 -20.16 22.51
N ARG A 210 -17.43 -19.91 23.47
CA ARG A 210 -17.12 -19.84 24.90
C ARG A 210 -16.42 -21.14 25.33
N GLY A 211 -15.20 -21.03 25.88
CA GLY A 211 -14.40 -22.17 26.35
C GLY A 211 -13.48 -22.83 25.32
N LYS A 212 -13.40 -22.35 24.06
CA LYS A 212 -12.42 -22.83 23.07
C LYS A 212 -11.31 -21.81 22.83
N LYS A 213 -10.09 -22.31 22.65
CA LYS A 213 -8.90 -21.50 22.32
C LYS A 213 -9.14 -20.79 20.98
N ALA A 214 -8.91 -19.47 20.92
CA ALA A 214 -9.07 -18.71 19.70
C ALA A 214 -8.20 -19.30 18.58
N ALA A 215 -8.81 -19.63 17.44
CA ALA A 215 -8.09 -20.09 16.27
C ALA A 215 -7.18 -18.97 15.72
N PRO A 216 -6.08 -19.30 15.03
CA PRO A 216 -5.24 -18.28 14.41
C PRO A 216 -6.01 -17.59 13.28
N GLY A 217 -6.41 -16.34 13.48
CA GLY A 217 -7.13 -15.53 12.49
C GLY A 217 -8.07 -14.49 13.11
N TRP A 218 -8.91 -13.88 12.28
CA TRP A 218 -9.94 -12.95 12.73
C TRP A 218 -11.07 -13.69 13.43
N SER A 219 -11.34 -13.27 14.67
CA SER A 219 -12.33 -13.88 15.53
C SER A 219 -13.37 -12.85 15.98
N PHE A 220 -14.61 -13.28 16.17
CA PHE A 220 -15.70 -12.38 16.51
C PHE A 220 -16.64 -12.95 17.56
N GLY A 221 -17.24 -12.05 18.34
CA GLY A 221 -18.37 -12.34 19.24
C GLY A 221 -19.59 -11.56 18.79
N GLU A 222 -20.70 -12.26 18.51
CA GLU A 222 -21.97 -11.64 18.12
C GLU A 222 -22.89 -11.49 19.32
N GLN A 223 -23.68 -10.42 19.28
CA GLN A 223 -24.87 -10.23 20.10
C GLN A 223 -26.12 -10.29 19.21
N LYS A 224 -27.29 -10.38 19.84
CA LYS A 224 -28.58 -10.27 19.15
C LYS A 224 -28.59 -9.01 18.27
N GLU A 225 -29.03 -9.14 17.01
CA GLU A 225 -29.10 -8.05 16.01
C GLU A 225 -27.77 -7.48 15.51
N THR A 226 -26.68 -8.24 15.68
CA THR A 226 -25.38 -7.94 15.10
C THR A 226 -24.90 -9.07 14.19
N SER A 227 -24.06 -8.78 13.20
CA SER A 227 -23.34 -9.83 12.45
C SER A 227 -22.00 -9.34 11.90
N ALA A 228 -21.06 -10.26 11.77
CA ALA A 228 -19.78 -10.06 11.09
C ALA A 228 -19.62 -11.08 9.95
N THR A 229 -19.50 -10.61 8.71
CA THR A 229 -19.33 -11.50 7.54
C THR A 229 -18.26 -10.99 6.60
N ILE A 230 -17.78 -11.86 5.70
CA ILE A 230 -16.96 -11.43 4.57
C ILE A 230 -17.87 -11.02 3.40
N SER A 231 -17.54 -9.91 2.74
CA SER A 231 -18.26 -9.39 1.58
C SER A 231 -17.31 -9.21 0.40
N THR A 232 -17.82 -9.48 -0.80
CA THR A 232 -17.13 -9.27 -2.09
C THR A 232 -17.40 -7.88 -2.70
N LYS A 233 -18.16 -7.00 -2.01
CA LYS A 233 -18.54 -5.67 -2.49
C LYS A 233 -17.43 -4.63 -2.31
N MET A 234 -16.25 -4.88 -2.85
CA MET A 234 -15.15 -3.92 -2.90
C MET A 234 -15.07 -3.24 -4.28
N PRO A 235 -15.14 -1.89 -4.35
CA PRO A 235 -15.12 -1.19 -5.64
C PRO A 235 -13.72 -1.02 -6.25
N PHE A 236 -12.62 -1.21 -5.50
CA PHE A 236 -11.29 -0.76 -5.96
C PHE A 236 -10.23 -1.85 -6.17
N THR A 237 -10.37 -3.05 -5.59
CA THR A 237 -9.29 -4.06 -5.60
C THR A 237 -9.73 -5.45 -6.04
N GLY A 238 -11.04 -5.70 -6.22
CA GLY A 238 -11.59 -7.05 -6.37
C GLY A 238 -11.39 -7.95 -5.14
N ALA A 239 -10.88 -7.39 -4.03
CA ALA A 239 -10.60 -8.12 -2.80
C ALA A 239 -11.83 -8.27 -1.90
N GLN A 240 -11.76 -9.19 -0.96
CA GLN A 240 -12.78 -9.35 0.07
C GLN A 240 -12.67 -8.23 1.12
N CYS A 241 -13.74 -8.01 1.90
CA CYS A 241 -13.74 -7.07 3.01
C CYS A 241 -14.59 -7.60 4.17
N LEU A 242 -14.28 -7.14 5.38
CA LEU A 242 -15.08 -7.38 6.55
C LEU A 242 -16.32 -6.46 6.53
N LEU A 243 -17.50 -7.05 6.62
CA LEU A 243 -18.78 -6.38 6.74
C LEU A 243 -19.32 -6.58 8.15
N LEU A 244 -19.48 -5.49 8.88
CA LEU A 244 -20.10 -5.44 10.19
C LEU A 244 -21.50 -4.85 10.05
N LYS A 245 -22.49 -5.50 10.67
CA LYS A 245 -23.87 -5.03 10.71
C LYS A 245 -24.35 -4.96 12.14
N ALA A 246 -25.03 -3.87 12.48
CA ALA A 246 -25.66 -3.72 13.78
C ALA A 246 -26.91 -2.85 13.62
N ARG A 247 -28.03 -3.32 14.17
CA ARG A 247 -29.22 -2.48 14.38
C ARG A 247 -29.14 -1.93 15.80
N SER A 248 -29.23 -2.84 16.78
CA SER A 248 -29.03 -2.58 18.19
C SER A 248 -27.97 -3.52 18.76
N GLY A 249 -27.08 -3.01 19.61
CA GLY A 249 -26.06 -3.80 20.29
C GLY A 249 -24.64 -3.53 19.80
N PHE A 250 -23.74 -4.46 20.14
CA PHE A 250 -22.31 -4.31 19.94
C PHE A 250 -21.66 -5.61 19.50
N LEU A 251 -20.70 -5.51 18.58
CA LEU A 251 -19.86 -6.62 18.14
C LEU A 251 -18.38 -6.19 18.08
N ARG A 252 -17.48 -7.16 18.31
CA ARG A 252 -16.03 -7.01 18.15
C ARG A 252 -15.52 -8.07 17.21
N VAL A 253 -14.65 -7.67 16.30
CA VAL A 253 -13.84 -8.57 15.48
C VAL A 253 -12.38 -8.27 15.76
N GLY A 254 -11.60 -9.27 16.16
CA GLY A 254 -10.21 -9.05 16.50
C GLY A 254 -9.29 -10.23 16.19
N GLN A 255 -8.01 -9.93 16.05
CA GLN A 255 -6.94 -10.90 15.85
C GLN A 255 -5.76 -10.57 16.77
N THR A 256 -5.31 -11.58 17.50
CA THR A 256 -4.18 -11.45 18.45
C THR A 256 -2.87 -11.86 17.78
N VAL A 257 -1.84 -11.02 17.96
CA VAL A 257 -0.50 -11.21 17.39
C VAL A 257 0.57 -11.03 18.46
N PRO A 258 1.74 -11.69 18.33
CA PRO A 258 2.87 -11.46 19.23
C PRO A 258 3.46 -10.07 19.02
N VAL A 259 3.93 -9.44 20.11
CA VAL A 259 4.60 -8.14 20.09
C VAL A 259 5.79 -8.14 21.05
N ILE A 260 6.67 -7.14 20.91
CA ILE A 260 7.86 -6.96 21.72
C ILE A 260 7.67 -5.71 22.59
N PRO A 261 7.86 -5.79 23.92
CA PRO A 261 7.75 -4.62 24.79
C PRO A 261 8.65 -3.46 24.33
N GLY A 262 8.13 -2.24 24.36
CA GLY A 262 8.87 -1.02 24.00
C GLY A 262 9.09 -0.80 22.49
N HIS A 263 8.74 -1.76 21.64
CA HIS A 263 8.73 -1.57 20.19
C HIS A 263 7.60 -0.62 19.76
N LEU A 264 7.77 -0.03 18.58
CA LEU A 264 6.81 0.87 17.94
C LEU A 264 6.08 0.14 16.82
N TYR A 265 4.76 0.24 16.80
CA TYR A 265 3.87 -0.45 15.87
C TYR A 265 3.00 0.53 15.11
N SER A 266 2.76 0.26 13.84
CA SER A 266 1.85 1.05 13.01
C SER A 266 0.61 0.24 12.65
N LEU A 267 -0.57 0.81 12.86
CA LEU A 267 -1.86 0.29 12.41
C LEU A 267 -2.36 1.12 11.22
N ARG A 268 -2.70 0.43 10.13
CA ARG A 268 -3.38 1.00 8.96
C ARG A 268 -4.58 0.14 8.62
N TYR A 269 -5.66 0.77 8.21
CA TYR A 269 -6.82 0.08 7.63
C TYR A 269 -7.60 1.02 6.75
N ARG A 270 -8.45 0.46 5.89
CA ARG A 270 -9.46 1.21 5.16
C ARG A 270 -10.83 0.91 5.72
N ALA A 271 -11.65 1.93 5.86
CA ALA A 271 -13.02 1.76 6.29
C ALA A 271 -13.98 2.72 5.61
N ARG A 272 -15.26 2.34 5.59
CA ARG A 272 -16.40 3.18 5.22
C ARG A 272 -17.63 2.78 6.01
N GLY A 273 -18.59 3.70 6.15
CA GLY A 273 -19.82 3.51 6.92
C GLY A 273 -21.05 3.88 6.11
N GLU A 274 -22.11 3.08 6.21
CA GLU A 274 -23.38 3.33 5.55
C GLU A 274 -24.54 3.26 6.56
N ALA A 275 -25.50 4.17 6.39
CA ALA A 275 -26.71 4.26 7.20
C ALA A 275 -26.45 4.50 8.71
N PHE A 276 -25.41 5.27 9.01
CA PHE A 276 -25.17 5.79 10.36
C PHE A 276 -26.01 7.07 10.50
N GLU A 277 -26.69 7.19 11.64
CA GLU A 277 -27.42 8.40 12.01
C GLU A 277 -26.55 9.36 12.81
N ALA A 278 -26.88 10.64 12.73
CA ALA A 278 -26.31 11.66 13.59
C ALA A 278 -26.60 11.35 15.08
N PRO A 279 -25.82 11.89 16.02
CA PRO A 279 -26.07 11.72 17.44
C PRO A 279 -27.49 12.14 17.80
N HIS A 280 -28.19 11.32 18.58
CA HIS A 280 -29.46 11.73 19.18
C HIS A 280 -29.17 12.82 20.24
N GLU A 281 -29.88 13.94 20.20
CA GLU A 281 -29.66 15.08 21.12
C GLU A 281 -29.71 14.64 22.60
N ASP A 282 -30.58 13.67 22.92
CA ASP A 282 -30.76 13.13 24.27
C ASP A 282 -29.68 12.14 24.75
N LEU A 283 -28.88 11.55 23.85
CA LEU A 283 -27.93 10.48 24.22
C LEU A 283 -26.53 11.00 24.55
N GLY A 284 -26.19 12.24 24.17
CA GLY A 284 -24.85 12.83 24.34
C GLY A 284 -23.72 12.10 23.61
N HIS A 285 -24.03 11.04 22.86
CA HIS A 285 -23.10 10.13 22.19
C HIS A 285 -23.68 9.65 20.85
N PRO A 286 -22.84 9.32 19.85
CA PRO A 286 -23.31 8.90 18.53
C PRO A 286 -24.11 7.59 18.59
N THR A 287 -25.23 7.54 17.85
CA THR A 287 -26.13 6.38 17.77
C THR A 287 -25.46 5.17 17.13
N THR A 288 -24.53 5.41 16.20
CA THR A 288 -23.73 4.37 15.54
C THR A 288 -22.25 4.77 15.56
N VAL A 289 -21.39 3.82 15.92
CA VAL A 289 -19.94 4.04 15.93
C VAL A 289 -19.18 2.80 15.48
N LEU A 290 -18.28 3.00 14.54
CA LEU A 290 -17.19 2.08 14.19
C LEU A 290 -15.90 2.61 14.82
N TRP A 291 -15.12 1.73 15.44
CA TRP A 291 -13.79 2.09 15.91
C TRP A 291 -12.78 0.97 15.66
N ALA A 292 -11.51 1.36 15.70
CA ALA A 292 -10.39 0.44 15.78
C ALA A 292 -9.66 0.66 17.10
N GLU A 293 -9.14 -0.39 17.72
CA GLU A 293 -8.37 -0.32 18.96
C GLU A 293 -7.28 -1.41 18.99
N ILE A 294 -6.27 -1.18 19.82
CA ILE A 294 -5.20 -2.11 20.11
C ILE A 294 -5.25 -2.44 21.60
N ASP A 295 -5.59 -3.68 21.90
CA ASP A 295 -5.59 -4.25 23.25
C ASP A 295 -4.22 -4.88 23.52
N TRP A 296 -3.36 -4.22 24.30
CA TRP A 296 -2.06 -4.76 24.71
C TRP A 296 -2.20 -5.71 25.89
N HIS A 297 -1.74 -6.94 25.76
CA HIS A 297 -1.78 -7.94 26.84
C HIS A 297 -0.44 -7.98 27.57
N VAL A 298 -0.44 -7.50 28.81
CA VAL A 298 0.76 -7.37 29.66
C VAL A 298 0.84 -8.52 30.67
N ALA A 299 2.02 -9.14 30.80
CA ALA A 299 2.30 -10.14 31.83
C ALA A 299 2.87 -9.49 33.11
N PRO A 300 2.71 -10.08 34.32
CA PRO A 300 2.03 -11.34 34.65
C PRO A 300 0.55 -11.17 35.04
N ARG A 301 0.10 -9.94 35.31
CA ARG A 301 -1.31 -9.64 35.56
C ARG A 301 -1.88 -9.15 34.23
N GLY A 302 -2.79 -9.90 33.62
CA GLY A 302 -3.42 -9.66 32.31
C GLY A 302 -4.20 -8.34 32.20
N ARG A 303 -3.58 -7.23 32.57
CA ARG A 303 -4.09 -5.88 32.44
C ARG A 303 -3.96 -5.49 30.99
N THR A 304 -5.10 -5.25 30.37
CA THR A 304 -5.15 -4.73 29.01
C THR A 304 -4.92 -3.22 29.06
N SER A 305 -3.88 -2.74 28.36
CA SER A 305 -3.79 -1.32 28.01
C SER A 305 -4.46 -1.14 26.65
N ILE A 306 -5.30 -0.12 26.49
CA ILE A 306 -6.08 0.09 25.27
C ILE A 306 -5.61 1.38 24.61
N ASP A 307 -5.20 1.29 23.36
CA ASP A 307 -5.00 2.44 22.48
C ASP A 307 -6.11 2.47 21.42
N TYR A 308 -6.83 3.59 21.32
CA TYR A 308 -7.85 3.77 20.28
C TYR A 308 -7.23 4.31 18.99
N SER A 309 -7.57 3.66 17.88
CA SER A 309 -7.11 3.99 16.52
C SER A 309 -8.18 4.71 15.68
N GLY A 310 -9.20 5.32 16.29
CA GLY A 310 -10.16 6.22 15.62
C GLY A 310 -11.62 5.80 15.70
N PHE A 311 -12.49 6.74 15.34
CA PHE A 311 -13.95 6.60 15.38
C PHE A 311 -14.56 7.10 14.07
N VAL A 312 -15.45 6.31 13.48
CA VAL A 312 -16.36 6.74 12.42
C VAL A 312 -17.75 6.77 13.02
N THR A 313 -18.33 7.96 13.08
CA THR A 313 -19.60 8.24 13.77
C THR A 313 -20.69 8.76 12.84
N SER A 314 -20.38 8.90 11.55
CA SER A 314 -21.30 9.36 10.52
C SER A 314 -21.22 8.46 9.29
N SER A 315 -22.25 8.53 8.45
CA SER A 315 -22.22 7.86 7.15
C SER A 315 -21.09 8.45 6.32
N GLU A 316 -20.25 7.58 5.79
CA GLU A 316 -19.14 7.93 4.93
C GLU A 316 -19.08 6.87 3.83
N PRO A 317 -19.80 7.08 2.71
CA PRO A 317 -19.88 6.07 1.65
C PRO A 317 -18.57 5.92 0.89
N LYS A 318 -17.66 6.90 0.97
CA LYS A 318 -16.32 6.83 0.37
C LYS A 318 -15.37 6.08 1.28
N TRP A 319 -14.52 5.26 0.68
CA TRP A 319 -13.46 4.60 1.44
C TRP A 319 -12.44 5.62 1.94
N LYS A 320 -12.15 5.58 3.25
CA LYS A 320 -11.09 6.35 3.88
C LYS A 320 -9.99 5.43 4.37
N THR A 321 -8.75 5.90 4.25
CA THR A 321 -7.58 5.22 4.84
C THR A 321 -7.28 5.85 6.19
N PHE A 322 -7.23 5.01 7.22
CA PHE A 322 -6.83 5.38 8.57
C PHE A 322 -5.40 4.89 8.81
N TYR A 323 -4.58 5.75 9.39
CA TYR A 323 -3.19 5.44 9.70
C TYR A 323 -2.89 6.00 11.08
N ASN A 324 -2.56 5.13 12.05
CA ASN A 324 -2.23 5.50 13.44
C ASN A 324 -3.12 6.58 14.05
N TRP A 325 -4.40 6.55 13.72
CA TRP A 325 -5.30 7.66 13.96
C TRP A 325 -5.59 7.79 15.46
N ARG A 326 -5.42 8.98 16.04
CA ARG A 326 -5.65 9.25 17.47
C ARG A 326 -6.64 10.39 17.70
N GLY A 327 -7.68 10.46 16.86
CA GLY A 327 -8.64 11.57 16.89
C GLY A 327 -8.00 12.84 16.34
N PHE A 328 -7.93 13.87 17.18
CA PHE A 328 -7.30 15.15 16.84
C PHE A 328 -5.77 15.16 16.99
N ALA A 329 -5.18 14.13 17.60
CA ALA A 329 -3.73 14.06 17.76
C ALA A 329 -3.03 13.67 16.45
N VAL A 330 -1.81 14.18 16.27
CA VAL A 330 -0.96 13.84 15.12
C VAL A 330 -0.76 12.31 15.09
N PRO A 331 -1.10 11.64 13.97
CA PRO A 331 -0.91 10.21 13.85
C PRO A 331 0.54 9.79 14.09
N SER A 332 0.75 8.84 15.01
CA SER A 332 2.07 8.35 15.38
C SER A 332 2.06 6.87 15.75
N PRO A 333 3.14 6.12 15.48
CA PRO A 333 3.23 4.71 15.85
C PRO A 333 2.94 4.47 17.34
N TYR A 334 2.26 3.37 17.65
CA TYR A 334 1.92 2.94 19.00
C TYR A 334 3.10 2.26 19.67
N LYS A 335 3.46 2.68 20.87
CA LYS A 335 4.52 2.05 21.66
C LYS A 335 3.94 0.92 22.51
N ALA A 336 4.42 -0.30 22.30
CA ALA A 336 4.04 -1.43 23.14
C ALA A 336 4.43 -1.17 24.60
N PRO A 337 3.49 -1.29 25.57
CA PRO A 337 3.79 -1.13 26.98
C PRO A 337 4.89 -2.08 27.49
N ALA A 338 5.54 -1.72 28.59
CA ALA A 338 6.46 -2.62 29.27
C ALA A 338 5.74 -3.93 29.65
N GLY A 339 6.34 -5.08 29.35
CA GLY A 339 5.77 -6.40 29.63
C GLY A 339 4.67 -6.88 28.67
N ALA A 340 4.34 -6.12 27.61
CA ALA A 340 3.39 -6.55 26.58
C ALA A 340 3.95 -7.72 25.76
N THR A 341 3.25 -8.86 25.74
CA THR A 341 3.68 -10.06 24.99
C THR A 341 2.85 -10.30 23.74
N THR A 342 1.59 -9.85 23.74
CA THR A 342 0.71 -9.87 22.58
C THR A 342 -0.11 -8.59 22.48
N ALA A 343 -0.65 -8.33 21.30
CA ALA A 343 -1.63 -7.28 21.07
C ALA A 343 -2.81 -7.87 20.29
N THR A 344 -4.04 -7.47 20.63
CA THR A 344 -5.21 -7.74 19.80
C THR A 344 -5.59 -6.48 19.05
N VAL A 345 -5.53 -6.54 17.72
CA VAL A 345 -6.12 -5.49 16.87
C VAL A 345 -7.61 -5.79 16.78
N VAL A 346 -8.45 -4.85 17.19
CA VAL A 346 -9.90 -5.02 17.28
C VAL A 346 -10.60 -3.94 16.46
N PHE A 347 -11.62 -4.35 15.71
CA PHE A 347 -12.63 -3.47 15.16
C PHE A 347 -13.93 -3.67 15.94
N GLY A 348 -14.39 -2.61 16.60
CA GLY A 348 -15.65 -2.59 17.30
C GLY A 348 -16.71 -1.88 16.47
N PHE A 349 -17.94 -2.40 16.51
CA PHE A 349 -19.08 -1.75 15.88
C PHE A 349 -20.29 -1.80 16.80
N LYS A 350 -20.82 -0.62 17.12
CA LYS A 350 -21.97 -0.44 18.01
C LYS A 350 -23.02 0.39 17.30
N SER A 351 -24.28 0.01 17.48
CA SER A 351 -25.42 0.74 16.94
C SER A 351 -26.60 0.67 17.91
N HIS A 352 -27.46 1.69 17.88
CA HIS A 352 -28.70 1.80 18.66
C HIS A 352 -29.86 2.30 17.77
N LEU A 353 -29.93 1.82 16.54
CA LEU A 353 -30.94 2.19 15.57
C LEU A 353 -32.22 1.39 15.79
N LYS A 354 -33.38 2.02 15.55
CA LYS A 354 -34.69 1.37 15.67
C LYS A 354 -35.15 0.77 14.35
N ASP A 355 -34.99 1.52 13.26
CA ASP A 355 -35.74 1.26 12.02
C ASP A 355 -34.91 0.59 10.92
N HIS A 356 -33.58 0.67 10.98
CA HIS A 356 -32.70 0.08 9.97
C HIS A 356 -31.38 -0.45 10.52
N MET A 357 -30.65 -1.13 9.65
CA MET A 357 -29.38 -1.77 9.94
C MET A 357 -28.23 -0.90 9.45
N ALA A 358 -27.35 -0.46 10.35
CA ALA A 358 -26.11 0.20 9.97
C ALA A 358 -25.09 -0.82 9.45
N ARG A 359 -24.20 -0.37 8.56
CA ARG A 359 -23.18 -1.21 7.94
C ARG A 359 -21.82 -0.53 7.98
N ALA A 360 -20.81 -1.23 8.46
CA ALA A 360 -19.42 -0.81 8.36
C ALA A 360 -18.64 -1.81 7.51
N TYR A 361 -17.77 -1.30 6.64
CA TYR A 361 -16.90 -2.10 5.80
C TYR A 361 -15.45 -1.79 6.15
N ILE A 362 -14.62 -2.83 6.30
CA ILE A 362 -13.20 -2.72 6.67
C ILE A 362 -12.36 -3.61 5.76
N SER A 363 -11.18 -3.14 5.34
CA SER A 363 -10.22 -3.92 4.55
C SER A 363 -8.81 -3.35 4.63
N ASP A 364 -7.88 -4.00 3.95
CA ASP A 364 -6.46 -3.63 3.85
C ASP A 364 -5.84 -3.37 5.24
N VAL A 365 -6.12 -4.25 6.20
CA VAL A 365 -5.69 -4.07 7.60
C VAL A 365 -4.25 -4.52 7.77
N GLU A 366 -3.42 -3.63 8.28
CA GLU A 366 -2.01 -3.84 8.51
C GLU A 366 -1.62 -3.44 9.92
N PHE A 367 -0.93 -4.33 10.63
CA PHE A 367 -0.28 -4.04 11.90
C PHE A 367 1.18 -4.46 11.81
N VAL A 368 2.09 -3.49 11.85
CA VAL A 368 3.50 -3.68 11.48
C VAL A 368 4.42 -3.13 12.56
N ASP A 369 5.48 -3.87 12.91
CA ASP A 369 6.57 -3.37 13.75
C ASP A 369 7.45 -2.40 12.96
N VAL A 370 7.50 -1.14 13.38
CA VAL A 370 8.22 -0.04 12.72
C VAL A 370 9.40 0.47 13.55
N THR A 371 9.80 -0.25 14.61
CA THR A 371 10.82 0.17 15.57
C THR A 371 12.15 0.57 14.91
N ALA A 372 12.61 -0.24 13.95
CA ALA A 372 13.86 0.00 13.24
C ALA A 372 13.83 1.30 12.40
N GLY A 373 12.65 1.66 11.87
CA GLY A 373 12.45 2.90 11.13
C GLY A 373 12.32 4.13 12.04
N ALA A 374 11.62 3.99 13.16
CA ALA A 374 11.31 5.10 14.06
C ALA A 374 12.51 5.60 14.88
N LYS A 375 13.40 4.71 15.35
CA LYS A 375 14.63 5.13 16.07
C LYS A 375 15.47 6.11 15.24
N ARG A 376 15.52 5.93 13.92
CA ARG A 376 16.31 6.78 13.01
C ARG A 376 15.67 8.11 12.65
N ALA A 377 14.34 8.22 12.70
CA ALA A 377 13.65 9.49 12.49
C ALA A 377 13.87 10.44 13.68
N LEU A 378 14.00 9.89 14.89
CA LEU A 378 14.28 10.65 16.12
C LEU A 378 15.75 11.03 16.27
N ASP A 379 16.68 10.23 15.74
CA ASP A 379 18.12 10.48 15.86
C ASP A 379 18.67 11.55 14.88
N GLY A 380 17.86 12.01 13.91
CA GLY A 380 18.27 12.98 12.88
C GLY A 380 19.47 12.53 12.03
N PRO A 381 19.83 13.26 10.96
CA PRO A 381 21.17 13.12 10.40
C PRO A 381 22.16 13.65 11.45
N ARG A 382 23.01 12.78 12.00
CA ARG A 382 24.22 13.25 12.69
C ARG A 382 25.11 13.87 11.63
N ASP A 383 25.23 15.19 11.64
CA ASP A 383 26.31 15.90 10.96
C ASP A 383 27.63 15.42 11.54
N THR A 384 28.21 14.41 10.90
CA THR A 384 29.64 14.11 11.02
C THR A 384 30.33 14.72 9.81
N ASP A 385 30.34 16.04 9.77
CA ASP A 385 31.33 16.77 8.98
C ASP A 385 31.77 18.02 9.76
N SER A 386 32.50 17.77 10.85
CA SER A 386 33.35 18.80 11.44
C SER A 386 34.56 18.99 10.52
N GLY A 387 34.32 19.72 9.43
CA GLY A 387 35.36 20.18 8.52
C GLY A 387 36.40 20.97 9.30
N SER A 388 37.62 20.44 9.28
CA SER A 388 38.84 21.18 9.60
C SER A 388 38.90 22.42 8.71
N ARG A 389 38.87 23.61 9.30
CA ARG A 389 39.20 24.85 8.62
C ARG A 389 40.73 24.96 8.52
N PRO A 390 41.32 25.12 7.34
CA PRO A 390 42.69 25.61 7.26
C PRO A 390 42.70 27.12 7.54
N ARG A 391 43.68 27.56 8.34
CA ARG A 391 44.16 28.94 8.37
C ARG A 391 45.27 29.09 7.35
#